data_AF-A0A925H1W1-F1
#
_entry.id   AF-A0A925H1W1-F1
#
_cell.length_a   1.000
_cell.length_b   1.000
_cell.length_c   1.000
_cell.angle_alpha   90.00
_cell.angle_beta   90.00
_cell.angle_gamma   90.00
#
_symmetry.space_group_name_H-M   'P 1'
#
loop_
_entity.id
_entity.type
_entity.pdbx_description
1 polymer ?
#
loop_
_entity_poly.entity_id
_entity_poly.type
_entity_poly.pdbx_seq_one_letter_code
_entity_poly.pdbx_strand_id
1 'polypeptide(L)'
;MKGFDRRAFLHQSILAGGALALQGFTACLTHSPIRNDAALKNSGGEGGSYGMLRPVKARNTGETFLALPEGFEYNVIGRAGAKMSDGRPTPHAHDGMAAFNVKGELRLVRNHEINNGTGATGAALGAKAYDETAGGGTTTLVINP
;
A
#
# COMPACT_ATOMS: atom_id res chain seq x y z
N MET A 1 -14.91 42.96 4.86
CA MET A 1 -14.25 41.66 5.07
C MET A 1 -13.58 41.28 3.76
N LYS A 2 -12.24 41.23 3.68
CA LYS A 2 -11.51 40.87 2.45
C LYS A 2 -11.61 39.36 2.26
N GLY A 3 -12.09 38.91 1.09
CA GLY A 3 -12.26 37.49 0.77
C GLY A 3 -10.92 36.78 0.63
N PHE A 4 -10.83 35.56 1.16
CA PHE A 4 -9.67 34.69 0.96
C PHE A 4 -9.57 34.25 -0.50
N ASP A 5 -8.41 34.49 -1.12
CA ASP A 5 -8.12 34.07 -2.48
C ASP A 5 -7.58 32.63 -2.51
N ARG A 6 -8.32 31.75 -3.18
CA ARG A 6 -8.01 30.32 -3.34
C ARG A 6 -6.66 30.09 -4.03
N ARG A 7 -6.25 31.01 -4.92
CA ARG A 7 -4.93 30.95 -5.57
C ARG A 7 -3.80 31.27 -4.62
N ALA A 8 -3.98 32.25 -3.73
CA ALA A 8 -2.95 32.63 -2.77
C ALA A 8 -2.64 31.50 -1.76
N PHE A 9 -3.65 30.73 -1.37
CA PHE A 9 -3.48 29.56 -0.50
C PHE A 9 -2.61 28.47 -1.15
N LEU A 10 -2.88 28.15 -2.43
CA LEU A 10 -2.14 27.11 -3.16
C LEU A 10 -0.66 27.47 -3.38
N HIS A 11 -0.38 28.76 -3.63
CA HIS A 11 0.99 29.26 -3.77
C HIS A 11 1.77 29.25 -2.45
N GLN A 12 1.11 29.50 -1.31
CA GLN A 12 1.72 29.47 0.02
C GLN A 12 2.04 28.04 0.50
N SER A 13 1.26 27.03 0.10
CA SER A 13 1.50 25.63 0.48
C SER A 13 2.73 24.98 -0.17
N ILE A 14 3.22 25.51 -1.29
CA ILE A 14 4.38 24.95 -2.03
C ILE A 14 5.70 25.25 -1.31
N LEU A 15 5.80 26.37 -0.58
CA LEU A 15 7.04 26.80 0.07
C LEU A 15 7.34 26.10 1.40
N ALA A 16 6.34 25.51 2.07
CA ALA A 16 6.51 24.93 3.41
C ALA A 16 6.55 23.38 3.44
N GLY A 17 6.08 22.68 2.40
CA GLY A 17 5.88 21.23 2.44
C GLY A 17 6.77 20.36 1.54
N GLY A 18 7.44 20.95 0.54
CA GLY A 18 8.07 20.16 -0.55
C GLY A 18 9.35 19.40 -0.19
N ALA A 19 10.08 19.82 0.84
CA ALA A 19 11.43 19.29 1.11
C ALA A 19 11.46 17.95 1.87
N LEU A 20 10.39 17.57 2.59
CA LEU A 20 10.37 16.34 3.41
C LEU A 20 9.82 15.12 2.66
N ALA A 21 9.06 15.30 1.58
CA ALA A 21 8.43 14.20 0.84
C ALA A 21 9.39 13.47 -0.12
N LEU A 22 10.53 14.09 -0.48
CA LEU A 22 11.41 13.56 -1.53
C LEU A 22 12.40 12.51 -1.02
N GLN A 23 12.74 12.49 0.27
CA GLN A 23 13.70 11.52 0.82
C GLN A 23 13.13 10.11 0.97
N GLY A 24 11.80 9.95 1.01
CA GLY A 24 11.15 8.64 1.04
C GLY A 24 11.18 7.91 -0.32
N PHE A 25 11.40 8.61 -1.42
CA PHE A 25 11.27 8.06 -2.77
C PHE A 25 12.53 7.38 -3.33
N THR A 26 13.73 7.65 -2.76
CA THR A 26 14.99 7.10 -3.30
C THR A 26 15.22 5.62 -2.96
N ALA A 27 14.52 5.06 -1.97
CA ALA A 27 14.65 3.64 -1.59
C ALA A 27 13.91 2.67 -2.55
N CYS A 28 13.13 3.18 -3.52
CA CYS A 28 12.27 2.36 -4.39
C CYS A 28 12.96 1.87 -5.68
N LEU A 29 14.13 2.40 -6.04
CA LEU A 29 14.78 2.10 -7.33
C LEU A 29 15.56 0.76 -7.39
N THR A 30 15.60 -0.03 -6.30
CA THR A 30 16.45 -1.24 -6.24
C THR A 30 15.72 -2.55 -5.95
N HIS A 31 14.40 -2.66 -6.09
CA HIS A 31 13.68 -3.91 -5.79
C HIS A 31 13.08 -4.59 -7.05
N SER A 32 13.78 -5.60 -7.55
CA SER A 32 13.23 -6.57 -8.52
C SER A 32 12.34 -7.61 -7.81
N PRO A 33 11.18 -8.00 -8.35
CA PRO A 33 10.33 -9.01 -7.75
C PRO A 33 10.79 -10.41 -8.16
N ILE A 34 11.64 -11.05 -7.35
CA ILE A 34 11.85 -12.50 -7.45
C ILE A 34 10.96 -13.17 -6.40
N ARG A 35 9.85 -13.76 -6.85
CA ARG A 35 9.15 -14.79 -6.07
C ARG A 35 10.04 -16.03 -6.05
N ASN A 36 10.71 -16.26 -4.92
CA ASN A 36 11.46 -17.48 -4.67
C ASN A 36 11.01 -18.07 -3.32
N ASP A 37 10.34 -19.21 -3.34
CA ASP A 37 10.08 -20.01 -2.13
C ASP A 37 11.40 -20.45 -1.44
N ALA A 38 12.50 -20.45 -2.19
CA ALA A 38 13.85 -20.65 -1.67
C ALA A 38 14.36 -19.48 -0.80
N ALA A 39 13.86 -18.25 -0.99
CA ALA A 39 14.29 -17.08 -0.23
C ALA A 39 13.80 -17.10 1.23
N LEU A 40 12.63 -17.70 1.48
CA LEU A 40 12.11 -17.94 2.84
C LEU A 40 12.92 -19.00 3.61
N LYS A 41 13.65 -19.88 2.91
CA LYS A 41 14.47 -20.93 3.53
C LYS A 41 15.86 -20.44 3.96
N ASN A 42 16.33 -19.30 3.44
CA ASN A 42 17.71 -18.86 3.62
C ASN A 42 17.87 -17.50 4.31
N SER A 43 16.85 -17.02 5.02
CA SER A 43 16.88 -15.78 5.80
C SER A 43 17.64 -15.93 7.13
N GLY A 44 18.72 -16.73 7.15
CA GLY A 44 19.62 -16.92 8.29
C GLY A 44 20.70 -15.85 8.39
N GLY A 45 20.39 -14.61 8.02
CA GLY A 45 21.30 -13.47 8.22
C GLY A 45 21.38 -13.15 9.71
N GLU A 46 22.59 -12.96 10.23
CA GLU A 46 22.87 -12.61 11.63
C GLU A 46 21.82 -11.63 12.15
N GLY A 47 21.02 -12.12 13.10
CA GLY A 47 19.81 -11.45 13.51
C GLY A 47 20.18 -10.09 14.06
N GLY A 48 19.60 -9.02 13.49
CA GLY A 48 19.59 -7.75 14.16
C GLY A 48 18.93 -7.88 15.55
N SER A 49 18.69 -6.75 16.22
CA SER A 49 18.09 -6.69 17.57
C SER A 49 16.85 -7.58 17.83
N TYR A 50 16.20 -8.09 16.79
CA TYR A 50 14.99 -8.92 16.85
C TYR A 50 15.22 -10.43 16.65
N GLY A 51 16.41 -10.89 16.24
CA GLY A 51 16.75 -12.32 16.11
C GLY A 51 16.50 -12.96 14.72
N MET A 52 16.64 -14.28 14.64
CA MET A 52 16.52 -15.06 13.40
C MET A 52 15.10 -15.10 12.84
N LEU A 53 14.95 -14.89 11.53
CA LEU A 53 13.67 -15.01 10.83
C LEU A 53 13.29 -16.48 10.64
N ARG A 54 12.02 -16.80 10.93
CA ARG A 54 11.43 -18.12 10.73
C ARG A 54 10.12 -17.98 9.96
N PRO A 55 9.77 -18.89 9.04
CA PRO A 55 8.46 -18.86 8.40
C PRO A 55 7.32 -18.92 9.43
N VAL A 56 6.41 -17.94 9.40
CA VAL A 56 5.26 -17.85 10.31
C VAL A 56 3.97 -17.94 9.50
N LYS A 57 3.00 -18.73 9.99
CA LYS A 57 1.65 -18.79 9.41
C LYS A 57 0.87 -17.54 9.82
N ALA A 58 0.18 -16.91 8.86
CA ALA A 58 -0.72 -15.80 9.15
C ALA A 58 -1.82 -16.25 10.10
N ARG A 59 -2.10 -15.46 11.13
CA ARG A 59 -3.05 -15.84 12.19
C ARG A 59 -4.47 -16.01 11.67
N ASN A 60 -4.89 -15.22 10.69
CA ASN A 60 -6.24 -15.26 10.14
C ASN A 60 -6.45 -16.26 8.98
N THR A 61 -5.41 -16.64 8.23
CA THR A 61 -5.58 -17.57 7.09
C THR A 61 -4.90 -18.93 7.30
N GLY A 62 -3.93 -19.04 8.20
CA GLY A 62 -3.15 -20.26 8.42
C GLY A 62 -2.12 -20.56 7.31
N GLU A 63 -2.00 -19.70 6.29
CA GLU A 63 -1.02 -19.80 5.21
C GLU A 63 0.28 -19.08 5.57
N THR A 64 1.41 -19.51 5.00
CA THR A 64 2.72 -18.90 5.25
C THR A 64 3.10 -17.96 4.11
N PHE A 65 3.16 -16.66 4.40
CA PHE A 65 3.59 -15.60 3.48
C PHE A 65 4.88 -14.90 3.91
N LEU A 66 5.11 -14.77 5.23
CA LEU A 66 6.24 -14.03 5.78
C LEU A 66 7.08 -14.91 6.70
N ALA A 67 8.40 -14.68 6.68
CA ALA A 67 9.29 -15.11 7.75
C ALA A 67 9.47 -13.94 8.73
N LEU A 68 9.26 -14.19 10.03
CA LEU A 68 9.32 -13.20 11.09
C LEU A 68 10.21 -13.68 12.23
N PRO A 69 10.77 -12.76 13.06
CA PRO A 69 11.46 -13.17 14.27
C PRO A 69 10.52 -13.81 15.29
N GLU A 70 11.10 -14.45 16.31
CA GLU A 70 10.32 -15.09 17.36
C GLU A 70 9.43 -14.09 18.11
N GLY A 71 8.20 -14.50 18.42
CA GLY A 71 7.20 -13.68 19.12
C GLY A 71 6.42 -12.71 18.22
N PHE A 72 6.79 -12.55 16.94
CA PHE A 72 6.02 -11.75 15.99
C PHE A 72 4.94 -12.57 15.29
N GLU A 73 3.80 -11.93 15.05
CA GLU A 73 2.69 -12.48 14.29
C GLU A 73 2.16 -11.47 13.28
N TYR A 74 1.37 -11.93 12.32
CA TYR A 74 0.76 -11.07 11.31
C TYR A 74 -0.59 -11.63 10.84
N ASN A 75 -1.42 -10.73 10.31
CA ASN A 75 -2.64 -11.04 9.59
C ASN A 75 -2.51 -10.58 8.14
N VAL A 76 -3.19 -11.29 7.24
CA VAL A 76 -3.34 -10.87 5.84
C VAL A 76 -4.62 -10.06 5.70
N ILE A 77 -4.49 -8.78 5.35
CA ILE A 77 -5.62 -7.84 5.25
C ILE A 77 -6.14 -7.63 3.82
N GLY A 78 -5.47 -8.17 2.81
CA GLY A 78 -5.94 -8.09 1.43
C GLY A 78 -4.98 -8.74 0.43
N ARG A 79 -5.54 -9.27 -0.66
CA ARG A 79 -4.79 -9.95 -1.73
C ARG A 79 -5.19 -9.38 -3.08
N ALA A 80 -4.22 -9.13 -3.95
CA ALA A 80 -4.50 -8.70 -5.31
C ALA A 80 -5.39 -9.74 -6.03
N GLY A 81 -6.33 -9.26 -6.84
CA GLY A 81 -7.35 -10.07 -7.52
C GLY A 81 -8.52 -10.51 -6.62
N ALA A 82 -8.43 -10.40 -5.30
CA ALA A 82 -9.56 -10.70 -4.42
C ALA A 82 -10.69 -9.70 -4.62
N LYS A 83 -11.94 -10.17 -4.59
CA LYS A 83 -13.13 -9.34 -4.79
C LYS A 83 -13.30 -8.36 -3.64
N MET A 84 -13.43 -7.07 -3.94
CA MET A 84 -13.75 -6.00 -3.00
C MET A 84 -15.27 -5.89 -2.77
N SER A 85 -15.68 -5.08 -1.80
CA SER A 85 -17.09 -4.88 -1.45
C SER A 85 -17.93 -4.22 -2.55
N ASP A 86 -17.31 -3.48 -3.45
CA ASP A 86 -17.95 -2.90 -4.65
C ASP A 86 -18.03 -3.90 -5.82
N GLY A 87 -17.57 -5.14 -5.62
CA GLY A 87 -17.58 -6.21 -6.59
C GLY A 87 -16.39 -6.22 -7.55
N ARG A 88 -15.50 -5.21 -7.52
CA ARG A 88 -14.32 -5.12 -8.37
C ARG A 88 -13.17 -5.96 -7.79
N PRO A 89 -12.25 -6.50 -8.63
CA PRO A 89 -11.04 -7.14 -8.11
C PRO A 89 -10.12 -6.09 -7.49
N THR A 90 -9.44 -6.49 -6.41
CA THR A 90 -8.38 -5.69 -5.79
C THR A 90 -7.25 -5.49 -6.81
N PRO A 91 -6.82 -4.25 -7.11
CA PRO A 91 -5.74 -4.03 -8.07
C PRO A 91 -4.41 -4.62 -7.57
N HIS A 92 -3.52 -4.93 -8.50
CA HIS A 92 -2.16 -5.40 -8.19
C HIS A 92 -1.26 -4.23 -7.74
N ALA A 93 0.05 -4.48 -7.63
CA ALA A 93 1.08 -3.47 -7.33
C ALA A 93 0.75 -2.60 -6.10
N HIS A 94 0.38 -3.24 -4.99
CA HIS A 94 0.17 -2.56 -3.71
C HIS A 94 1.45 -1.80 -3.32
N ASP A 95 1.30 -0.53 -2.95
CA ASP A 95 2.40 0.32 -2.53
C ASP A 95 2.06 1.05 -1.22
N GLY A 96 2.62 2.24 -1.02
CA GLY A 96 2.48 3.09 0.14
C GLY A 96 1.05 3.18 0.64
N MET A 97 0.91 3.13 1.96
CA MET A 97 -0.38 3.12 2.62
C MET A 97 -0.32 3.93 3.90
N ALA A 98 -1.47 4.51 4.25
CA ALA A 98 -1.65 5.29 5.46
C ALA A 98 -2.93 4.88 6.18
N ALA A 99 -2.85 4.81 7.51
CA ALA A 99 -3.95 4.42 8.36
C ALA A 99 -4.58 5.65 9.01
N PHE A 100 -5.91 5.71 8.98
CA PHE A 100 -6.71 6.82 9.51
C PHE A 100 -7.79 6.27 10.43
N ASN A 101 -7.99 6.91 11.58
CA ASN A 101 -9.16 6.66 12.41
C ASN A 101 -10.31 7.54 11.92
N VAL A 102 -11.39 6.93 11.47
CA VAL A 102 -12.60 7.63 11.01
C VAL A 102 -13.77 7.12 11.82
N LYS A 103 -14.25 7.93 12.77
CA LYS A 103 -15.41 7.59 13.62
C LYS A 103 -15.25 6.25 14.37
N GLY A 104 -14.04 5.92 14.82
CA GLY A 104 -13.75 4.68 15.53
C GLY A 104 -13.39 3.49 14.62
N GLU A 105 -13.41 3.68 13.30
CA GLU A 105 -13.04 2.68 12.30
C GLU A 105 -11.62 2.92 11.79
N LEU A 106 -10.83 1.85 11.65
CA LEU A 106 -9.50 1.93 11.05
C LEU A 106 -9.62 1.83 9.52
N ARG A 107 -9.31 2.93 8.83
CA ARG A 107 -9.29 3.00 7.37
C ARG A 107 -7.87 3.04 6.86
N LEU A 108 -7.50 2.05 6.06
CA LEU A 108 -6.21 2.01 5.40
C LEU A 108 -6.38 2.44 3.95
N VAL A 109 -5.85 3.60 3.59
CA VAL A 109 -5.78 4.05 2.20
C VAL A 109 -4.49 3.50 1.61
N ARG A 110 -4.59 2.67 0.58
CA ARG A 110 -3.47 1.97 -0.04
C ARG A 110 -3.33 2.38 -1.50
N ASN A 111 -2.13 2.76 -1.90
CA ASN A 111 -1.78 3.06 -3.29
C ASN A 111 -1.57 1.79 -4.12
N HIS A 112 -1.78 1.92 -5.43
CA HIS A 112 -1.57 0.89 -6.44
C HIS A 112 -0.76 1.46 -7.61
N GLU A 113 0.56 1.26 -7.61
CA GLU A 113 1.50 1.82 -8.61
C GLU A 113 1.54 1.01 -9.91
N ILE A 114 0.40 0.99 -10.59
CA ILE A 114 0.27 0.35 -11.90
C ILE A 114 0.76 1.35 -12.96
N ASN A 115 2.05 1.27 -13.30
CA ASN A 115 2.74 2.26 -14.15
C ASN A 115 2.59 2.01 -15.67
N ASN A 116 2.10 0.84 -16.08
CA ASN A 116 1.88 0.50 -17.49
C ASN A 116 0.41 0.08 -17.66
N GLY A 117 -0.38 0.98 -18.26
CA GLY A 117 -1.80 0.78 -18.56
C GLY A 117 -2.04 -0.50 -19.35
N THR A 118 -2.30 -1.59 -18.63
CA THR A 118 -3.06 -2.75 -19.13
C THR A 118 -4.53 -2.56 -18.76
N GLY A 119 -5.02 -1.34 -18.82
CA GLY A 119 -6.40 -1.06 -18.49
C GLY A 119 -7.30 -1.35 -19.68
N ALA A 120 -8.11 -2.39 -19.55
CA ALA A 120 -9.35 -2.44 -20.32
C ALA A 120 -10.23 -1.24 -19.95
N THR A 121 -11.15 -0.86 -20.83
CA THR A 121 -12.20 0.12 -20.50
C THR A 121 -12.84 -0.24 -19.16
N GLY A 122 -12.85 0.73 -18.23
CA GLY A 122 -13.38 0.55 -16.88
C GLY A 122 -12.36 0.05 -15.86
N ALA A 123 -11.06 -0.01 -16.16
CA ALA A 123 -10.01 -0.34 -15.20
C ALA A 123 -9.90 0.68 -14.05
N ALA A 124 -10.17 1.95 -14.35
CA ALA A 124 -10.09 3.02 -13.36
C ALA A 124 -11.05 2.83 -12.19
N LEU A 125 -10.52 3.09 -10.99
CA LEU A 125 -11.29 3.04 -9.76
C LEU A 125 -12.10 4.34 -9.59
N GLY A 126 -13.39 4.18 -9.30
CA GLY A 126 -14.31 5.29 -9.08
C GLY A 126 -15.04 5.76 -10.33
N ALA A 127 -16.10 6.54 -10.12
CA ALA A 127 -17.05 6.92 -11.18
C ALA A 127 -16.63 8.12 -12.03
N LYS A 128 -15.55 8.83 -11.65
CA LYS A 128 -15.11 10.09 -12.28
C LYS A 128 -13.61 10.06 -12.55
N ALA A 129 -13.15 9.01 -13.23
CA ALA A 129 -11.77 8.91 -13.65
C ALA A 129 -11.48 9.95 -14.74
N TYR A 130 -10.29 10.57 -14.67
CA TYR A 130 -9.78 11.39 -15.78
C TYR A 130 -9.45 10.51 -16.99
N ASP A 131 -8.86 9.34 -16.73
CA ASP A 131 -8.58 8.29 -17.70
C ASP A 131 -9.22 6.99 -17.23
N GLU A 132 -10.23 6.50 -17.95
CA GLU A 132 -10.98 5.29 -17.60
C GLU A 132 -10.16 3.99 -17.75
N THR A 133 -9.00 4.08 -18.42
CA THR A 133 -8.06 2.97 -18.62
C THR A 133 -6.93 2.98 -17.59
N ALA A 134 -6.85 3.98 -16.70
CA ALA A 134 -5.84 4.02 -15.66
C ALA A 134 -6.12 2.95 -14.58
N GLY A 135 -5.38 1.84 -14.59
CA GLY A 135 -5.57 0.74 -13.63
C GLY A 135 -5.04 1.02 -12.21
N GLY A 136 -4.24 2.08 -12.03
CA GLY A 136 -3.68 2.48 -10.74
C GLY A 136 -4.64 3.31 -9.88
N GLY A 137 -4.13 3.89 -8.81
CA GLY A 137 -4.88 4.74 -7.88
C GLY A 137 -4.92 4.17 -6.47
N THR A 138 -6.01 4.42 -5.74
CA THR A 138 -6.11 4.00 -4.33
C THR A 138 -7.33 3.14 -4.06
N THR A 139 -7.19 2.22 -3.11
CA THR A 139 -8.30 1.52 -2.47
C THR A 139 -8.31 1.85 -0.98
N THR A 140 -9.50 1.82 -0.36
CA THR A 140 -9.64 2.00 1.08
C THR A 140 -10.13 0.71 1.70
N LEU A 141 -9.33 0.14 2.59
CA LEU A 141 -9.74 -1.01 3.39
C LEU A 141 -10.35 -0.49 4.69
N VAL A 142 -11.50 -1.05 5.02
CA VAL A 142 -12.14 -0.88 6.32
C VAL A 142 -11.73 -2.06 7.18
N ILE A 143 -10.93 -1.79 8.21
CA ILE A 143 -10.45 -2.80 9.15
C ILE A 143 -11.23 -2.60 10.45
N ASN A 144 -12.02 -3.61 10.81
CA ASN A 144 -12.61 -3.72 12.13
C ASN A 144 -11.67 -4.60 12.97
N PRO A 145 -10.79 -3.99 13.79
CA PRO A 145 -9.93 -4.74 14.69
C PRO A 145 -10.71 -5.52 15.76
#